data_AF-V9W1M6-F1
#
_entry.id   AF-V9W1M6-F1
#
_cell.length_a   1.000
_cell.length_b   1.000
_cell.length_c   1.000
_cell.angle_alpha   90.00
_cell.angle_beta   90.00
_cell.angle_gamma   90.00
#
_symmetry.space_group_name_H-M   'P 1'
#
loop_
_entity.id
_entity.type
_entity.pdbx_description
1 polymer ?
#
loop_
_entity_poly.entity_id
_entity_poly.type
_entity_poly.pdbx_seq_one_letter_code
_entity_poly.pdbx_strand_id
1 'polypeptide(L)'
;MGFQMTAQHKIQTIHASRPAAGSSLFEGDAAGMFSSGSAPECMAGLSAGEGVSLFSSGSMPQAAESWAGGETGLFSSGSAPSARGETAAGDLVEMFSSGSAPAAQSGSRTGDLVQMFSSGSAPAEHSEVASGDLTEMFSSGSAPAATAKAGAGEGTHLFSSGSAPATAARVSAGDATRLFSSGS
;
A
#
# COMPACT_ATOMS: atom_id res chain seq x y z
N MET A 1 57.90 23.80 -2.46
CA MET A 1 57.43 22.39 -2.40
C MET A 1 55.95 22.43 -2.04
N GLY A 2 55.06 22.28 -3.01
CA GLY A 2 53.61 22.22 -2.78
C GLY A 2 53.12 20.79 -3.02
N PHE A 3 52.50 20.18 -2.01
CA PHE A 3 51.89 18.85 -2.14
C PHE A 3 50.58 18.95 -2.92
N GLN A 4 50.48 18.25 -4.06
CA GLN A 4 49.22 18.00 -4.74
C GLN A 4 48.44 16.93 -3.96
N MET A 5 47.32 17.31 -3.34
CA MET A 5 46.33 16.37 -2.85
C MET A 5 45.44 15.93 -4.01
N THR A 6 45.60 14.69 -4.46
CA THR A 6 44.65 14.05 -5.38
C THR A 6 43.63 13.27 -4.57
N ALA A 7 42.40 13.80 -4.44
CA ALA A 7 41.29 13.07 -3.86
C ALA A 7 40.86 11.95 -4.82
N GLN A 8 41.22 10.70 -4.52
CA GLN A 8 40.72 9.55 -5.27
C GLN A 8 39.28 9.27 -4.86
N HIS A 9 38.33 9.56 -5.76
CA HIS A 9 36.93 9.20 -5.60
C HIS A 9 36.81 7.67 -5.74
N LYS A 10 36.71 6.97 -4.61
CA LYS A 10 36.52 5.51 -4.56
C LYS A 10 35.08 5.18 -4.93
N ILE A 11 34.79 5.02 -6.22
CA ILE A 11 33.50 4.48 -6.68
C ILE A 11 33.54 2.95 -6.46
N GLN A 12 33.12 2.53 -5.28
CA GLN A 12 32.92 1.12 -4.97
C GLN A 12 31.54 0.75 -5.50
N THR A 13 31.48 -0.07 -6.56
CA THR A 13 30.21 -0.57 -7.11
C THR A 13 29.60 -1.51 -6.08
N ILE A 14 28.63 -1.01 -5.30
CA ILE A 14 27.86 -1.81 -4.36
C ILE A 14 26.87 -2.61 -5.19
N HIS A 15 27.10 -3.92 -5.35
CA HIS A 15 26.04 -4.83 -5.75
C HIS A 15 25.02 -4.87 -4.60
N ALA A 16 23.95 -4.09 -4.69
CA ALA A 16 22.85 -4.15 -3.74
C ALA A 16 22.18 -5.53 -3.86
N SER A 17 22.56 -6.47 -3.00
CA SER A 17 21.77 -7.67 -2.76
C SER A 17 20.44 -7.22 -2.17
N ARG A 18 19.35 -7.33 -2.94
CA ARG A 18 18.00 -7.00 -2.48
C ARG A 18 17.62 -8.03 -1.40
N PRO A 19 17.46 -7.65 -0.13
CA PRO A 19 17.05 -8.60 0.88
C PRO A 19 15.58 -8.93 0.63
N ALA A 20 15.30 -10.15 0.17
CA ALA A 20 13.96 -10.72 0.18
C ALA A 20 13.72 -11.28 1.59
N ALA A 21 12.93 -10.57 2.40
CA ALA A 21 12.50 -11.04 3.70
C ALA A 21 11.10 -11.63 3.56
N GLY A 22 10.98 -12.96 3.66
CA GLY A 22 9.69 -13.65 3.66
C GLY A 22 9.46 -14.35 4.99
N SER A 23 8.28 -14.16 5.57
CA SER A 23 7.82 -14.94 6.73
C SER A 23 6.63 -15.79 6.28
N SER A 24 6.75 -17.10 6.44
CA SER A 24 5.64 -18.05 6.23
C SER A 24 5.15 -18.50 7.60
N LEU A 25 3.92 -18.14 7.98
CA LEU A 25 3.37 -18.38 9.31
C LEU A 25 2.03 -19.11 9.15
N PHE A 26 2.05 -20.43 9.37
CA PHE A 26 1.00 -21.32 8.85
C PHE A 26 -0.24 -21.50 9.75
N GLU A 27 -0.28 -21.07 11.02
CA GLU A 27 -1.37 -21.50 11.93
C GLU A 27 -1.70 -20.51 13.09
N GLY A 28 -1.87 -19.20 12.83
CA GLY A 28 -2.36 -18.28 13.88
C GLY A 28 -2.26 -16.79 13.55
N ASP A 29 -2.46 -15.94 14.58
CA ASP A 29 -2.26 -14.50 14.43
C ASP A 29 -0.79 -14.17 14.22
N ALA A 30 -0.50 -13.33 13.23
CA ALA A 30 0.86 -13.01 12.82
C ALA A 30 1.14 -11.51 12.89
N ALA A 31 2.16 -11.12 13.66
CA ALA A 31 2.64 -9.73 13.70
C ALA A 31 4.07 -9.66 13.15
N GLY A 32 4.27 -8.93 12.05
CA GLY A 32 5.57 -8.72 11.42
C GLY A 32 5.94 -7.24 11.38
N MET A 33 7.20 -6.91 11.65
CA MET A 33 7.73 -5.55 11.45
C MET A 33 8.99 -5.61 10.59
N PHE A 34 8.99 -4.85 9.51
CA PHE A 34 10.08 -4.74 8.56
C PHE A 34 10.54 -3.29 8.46
N SER A 35 11.82 -3.04 8.72
CA SER A 35 12.44 -1.72 8.58
C SER A 35 13.66 -1.80 7.67
N SER A 36 13.71 -1.00 6.60
CA SER A 36 14.84 -1.01 5.65
C SER A 36 15.15 0.37 5.08
N GLY A 37 16.43 0.69 4.93
CA GLY A 37 16.89 1.91 4.24
C GLY A 37 16.89 1.80 2.71
N SER A 38 16.79 0.60 2.14
CA SER A 38 16.77 0.33 0.69
C SER A 38 15.40 -0.20 0.26
N ALA A 39 15.19 -0.62 -1.00
CA ALA A 39 13.89 -1.07 -1.53
C ALA A 39 13.70 -2.60 -1.41
N PRO A 40 13.33 -3.16 -0.24
CA PRO A 40 13.14 -4.60 -0.08
C PRO A 40 11.89 -5.09 -0.83
N GLU A 41 11.95 -6.32 -1.32
CA GLU A 41 10.73 -7.09 -1.63
C GLU A 41 10.39 -7.87 -0.36
N CYS A 42 9.18 -7.67 0.16
CA CYS A 42 8.65 -8.48 1.24
C CYS A 42 7.46 -9.29 0.74
N MET A 43 7.44 -10.57 1.12
CA MET A 43 6.31 -11.45 0.87
C MET A 43 5.87 -12.04 2.20
N ALA A 44 4.63 -11.75 2.59
CA ALA A 44 4.04 -12.24 3.84
C ALA A 44 2.78 -13.04 3.49
N GLY A 45 2.88 -14.37 3.55
CA GLY A 45 1.76 -15.26 3.26
C GLY A 45 1.10 -15.75 4.54
N LEU A 46 -0.20 -15.49 4.69
CA LEU A 46 -1.05 -16.08 5.73
C LEU A 46 -2.06 -17.04 5.10
N SER A 47 -2.05 -18.28 5.58
CA SER A 47 -2.96 -19.34 5.14
C SER A 47 -4.22 -19.49 6.00
N ALA A 48 -4.22 -18.91 7.21
CA ALA A 48 -5.35 -18.79 8.13
C ALA A 48 -4.96 -17.82 9.28
N GLY A 49 -5.93 -17.10 9.87
CA GLY A 49 -5.72 -16.24 11.07
C GLY A 49 -5.81 -14.75 10.79
N GLU A 50 -5.52 -13.89 11.76
CA GLU A 50 -5.42 -12.44 11.55
C GLU A 50 -3.95 -12.00 11.43
N GLY A 51 -3.65 -11.14 10.47
CA GLY A 51 -2.31 -10.63 10.21
C GLY A 51 -2.19 -9.15 10.52
N VAL A 52 -1.09 -8.74 11.14
CA VAL A 52 -0.66 -7.33 11.17
C VAL A 52 0.76 -7.24 10.65
N SER A 53 0.97 -6.41 9.64
CA SER A 53 2.27 -6.20 9.02
C SER A 53 2.63 -4.71 9.04
N LEU A 54 3.77 -4.37 9.63
CA LEU A 54 4.31 -3.01 9.63
C LEU A 54 5.55 -2.94 8.73
N PHE A 55 5.48 -2.11 7.71
CA PHE A 55 6.55 -1.83 6.77
C PHE A 55 6.97 -0.38 6.87
N SER A 56 8.22 -0.14 7.29
CA SER A 56 8.83 1.19 7.27
C SER A 56 10.05 1.15 6.37
N SER A 57 10.06 1.90 5.28
CA SER A 57 11.22 1.91 4.39
C SER A 57 11.57 3.24 3.77
N GLY A 58 12.86 3.57 3.74
CA GLY A 58 13.36 4.74 3.01
C GLY A 58 13.14 4.63 1.49
N SER A 59 12.97 3.42 0.95
CA SER A 59 12.81 3.16 -0.49
C SER A 59 11.75 2.06 -0.77
N MET A 60 11.26 1.99 -2.00
CA MET A 60 10.16 1.15 -2.50
C MET A 60 9.99 -0.25 -1.83
N PRO A 61 9.08 -0.43 -0.85
CA PRO A 61 8.64 -1.76 -0.44
C PRO A 61 7.76 -2.37 -1.55
N GLN A 62 7.94 -3.66 -1.84
CA GLN A 62 6.91 -4.51 -2.48
C GLN A 62 6.32 -5.39 -1.38
N ALA A 63 5.00 -5.39 -1.20
CA ALA A 63 4.33 -6.29 -0.25
C ALA A 63 3.36 -7.22 -0.99
N ALA A 64 3.21 -8.45 -0.49
CA ALA A 64 2.57 -9.56 -1.18
C ALA A 64 1.52 -10.29 -0.33
N GLU A 65 0.39 -10.56 -0.99
CA GLU A 65 -0.53 -11.72 -0.97
C GLU A 65 -0.81 -12.44 0.38
N SER A 66 -1.99 -12.19 0.96
CA SER A 66 -2.60 -13.01 2.02
C SER A 66 -3.64 -13.96 1.41
N TRP A 67 -3.67 -15.24 1.80
CA TRP A 67 -4.51 -16.23 1.11
C TRP A 67 -5.69 -16.73 1.95
N ALA A 68 -5.70 -16.53 3.27
CA ALA A 68 -6.91 -16.65 4.09
C ALA A 68 -6.66 -16.04 5.47
N GLY A 69 -7.45 -15.03 5.83
CA GLY A 69 -7.26 -14.26 7.05
C GLY A 69 -7.43 -12.76 6.84
N GLY A 70 -7.98 -12.07 7.84
CA GLY A 70 -7.94 -10.61 7.86
C GLY A 70 -6.49 -10.13 7.94
N GLU A 71 -6.15 -9.03 7.26
CA GLU A 71 -4.80 -8.48 7.24
C GLU A 71 -4.83 -6.98 7.45
N THR A 72 -3.96 -6.46 8.30
CA THR A 72 -3.72 -5.03 8.47
C THR A 72 -2.28 -4.69 8.12
N GLY A 73 -2.08 -4.06 6.96
CA GLY A 73 -0.81 -3.57 6.46
C GLY A 73 -0.60 -2.08 6.72
N LEU A 74 0.53 -1.72 7.32
CA LEU A 74 0.94 -0.34 7.58
C LEU A 74 2.23 -0.05 6.83
N PHE A 75 2.17 0.80 5.81
CA PHE A 75 3.28 1.14 4.92
C PHE A 75 3.71 2.59 5.11
N SER A 76 4.92 2.82 5.58
CA SER A 76 5.52 4.15 5.68
C SER A 76 6.75 4.24 4.80
N SER A 77 6.77 5.18 3.83
CA SER A 77 7.94 5.36 2.96
C SER A 77 8.27 6.80 2.57
N GLY A 78 9.56 7.12 2.46
CA GLY A 78 9.98 8.37 1.82
C GLY A 78 9.82 8.37 0.29
N SER A 79 9.75 7.18 -0.31
CA SER A 79 9.69 6.97 -1.77
C SER A 79 8.31 6.46 -2.20
N ALA A 80 8.09 6.22 -3.49
CA ALA A 80 6.85 5.67 -4.05
C ALA A 80 6.76 4.15 -3.77
N PRO A 81 6.03 3.67 -2.74
CA PRO A 81 5.85 2.23 -2.54
C PRO A 81 4.96 1.64 -3.63
N SER A 82 5.09 0.34 -3.91
CA SER A 82 3.99 -0.37 -4.55
C SER A 82 3.62 -1.64 -3.80
N ALA A 83 2.34 -1.81 -3.49
CA ALA A 83 1.85 -2.89 -2.65
C ALA A 83 0.79 -3.70 -3.39
N ARG A 84 0.70 -4.99 -3.04
CA ARG A 84 -0.36 -5.85 -3.54
C ARG A 84 -0.90 -6.73 -2.41
N GLY A 85 -2.11 -6.41 -1.96
CA GLY A 85 -2.84 -7.15 -0.94
C GLY A 85 -3.98 -7.94 -1.57
N GLU A 86 -4.04 -9.25 -1.34
CA GLU A 86 -5.22 -10.04 -1.71
C GLU A 86 -5.69 -10.78 -0.45
N THR A 87 -6.99 -11.04 -0.31
CA THR A 87 -7.54 -11.97 0.69
C THR A 87 -8.68 -12.78 0.07
N ALA A 88 -8.74 -14.09 0.36
CA ALA A 88 -9.86 -14.93 -0.06
C ALA A 88 -11.06 -14.82 0.90
N ALA A 89 -10.80 -14.57 2.17
CA ALA A 89 -11.79 -14.37 3.22
C ALA A 89 -11.17 -13.55 4.35
N GLY A 90 -11.95 -12.63 4.92
CA GLY A 90 -11.53 -11.72 5.99
C GLY A 90 -11.29 -10.29 5.49
N ASP A 91 -11.13 -9.37 6.44
CA ASP A 91 -11.01 -7.95 6.13
C ASP A 91 -9.57 -7.58 5.78
N LEU A 92 -9.37 -6.84 4.71
CA LEU A 92 -8.09 -6.31 4.28
C LEU A 92 -8.03 -4.82 4.60
N VAL A 93 -7.10 -4.41 5.44
CA VAL A 93 -6.88 -3.03 5.85
C VAL A 93 -5.48 -2.61 5.47
N GLU A 94 -5.31 -1.64 4.56
CA GLU A 94 -3.99 -1.15 4.19
C GLU A 94 -3.88 0.36 4.38
N MET A 95 -2.85 0.79 5.09
CA MET A 95 -2.58 2.20 5.36
C MET A 95 -1.22 2.59 4.79
N PHE A 96 -1.23 3.50 3.84
CA PHE A 96 -0.06 4.02 3.16
C PHE A 96 0.21 5.45 3.62
N SER A 97 1.43 5.69 4.09
CA SER A 97 1.96 7.01 4.41
C SER A 97 3.23 7.22 3.59
N SER A 98 3.21 8.14 2.60
CA SER A 98 4.36 8.35 1.73
C SER A 98 4.67 9.81 1.40
N GLY A 99 5.95 10.16 1.33
CA GLY A 99 6.38 11.44 0.74
C GLY A 99 6.14 11.52 -0.78
N SER A 100 6.03 10.39 -1.45
CA SER A 100 5.91 10.24 -2.91
C SER A 100 4.61 9.51 -3.29
N ALA A 101 4.38 9.24 -4.57
CA ALA A 101 3.17 8.61 -5.09
C ALA A 101 3.14 7.10 -4.80
N PRO A 102 2.35 6.58 -3.83
CA PRO A 102 2.17 5.14 -3.67
C PRO A 102 1.37 4.57 -4.84
N ALA A 103 1.54 3.27 -5.11
CA ALA A 103 0.68 2.53 -6.01
C ALA A 103 0.29 1.17 -5.41
N ALA A 104 -0.96 0.96 -5.03
CA ALA A 104 -1.44 -0.31 -4.50
C ALA A 104 -2.47 -0.99 -5.42
N GLN A 105 -2.49 -2.32 -5.32
CA GLN A 105 -3.43 -3.18 -5.99
C GLN A 105 -4.00 -4.15 -4.98
N SER A 106 -5.25 -3.97 -4.61
CA SER A 106 -5.81 -4.67 -3.46
C SER A 106 -7.13 -5.35 -3.76
N GLY A 107 -7.39 -6.50 -3.15
CA GLY A 107 -8.67 -7.17 -3.37
C GLY A 107 -9.07 -8.15 -2.30
N SER A 108 -10.39 -8.25 -2.08
CA SER A 108 -11.00 -9.23 -1.19
C SER A 108 -12.09 -10.00 -1.92
N ARG A 109 -12.07 -11.33 -1.80
CA ARG A 109 -13.15 -12.17 -2.33
C ARG A 109 -14.35 -12.19 -1.40
N THR A 110 -14.15 -12.10 -0.09
CA THR A 110 -15.21 -12.06 0.92
C THR A 110 -14.69 -11.34 2.17
N GLY A 111 -15.32 -10.24 2.55
CA GLY A 111 -14.86 -9.38 3.64
C GLY A 111 -14.64 -7.95 3.15
N ASP A 112 -14.33 -7.07 4.09
CA ASP A 112 -14.23 -5.65 3.81
C ASP A 112 -12.81 -5.29 3.36
N LEU A 113 -12.70 -4.29 2.48
CA LEU A 113 -11.43 -3.71 2.05
C LEU A 113 -11.40 -2.25 2.49
N VAL A 114 -10.49 -1.91 3.39
CA VAL A 114 -10.29 -0.54 3.86
C VAL A 114 -8.89 -0.09 3.46
N GLN A 115 -8.78 0.99 2.70
CA GLN A 115 -7.49 1.57 2.34
C GLN A 115 -7.42 3.04 2.71
N MET A 116 -6.29 3.44 3.28
CA MET A 116 -6.01 4.82 3.63
C MET A 116 -4.67 5.26 3.05
N PHE A 117 -4.69 6.32 2.25
CA PHE A 117 -3.52 6.92 1.63
C PHE A 117 -3.30 8.31 2.19
N SER A 118 -2.14 8.53 2.80
CA SER A 118 -1.64 9.85 3.17
C SER A 118 -0.36 10.12 2.38
N SER A 119 -0.40 11.03 1.42
CA SER A 119 0.75 11.27 0.54
C SER A 119 1.02 12.72 0.19
N GLY A 120 2.30 13.10 0.05
CA GLY A 120 2.67 14.38 -0.57
C GLY A 120 2.37 14.45 -2.07
N SER A 121 2.27 13.31 -2.75
CA SER A 121 2.08 13.16 -4.19
C SER A 121 0.83 12.33 -4.52
N ALA A 122 0.54 12.14 -5.81
CA ALA A 122 -0.68 11.47 -6.29
C ALA A 122 -0.62 9.93 -6.12
N PRO A 123 -1.44 9.31 -5.24
CA PRO A 123 -1.58 7.86 -5.17
C PRO A 123 -2.19 7.27 -6.46
N ALA A 124 -1.85 6.02 -6.80
CA ALA A 124 -2.37 5.31 -7.96
C ALA A 124 -2.91 3.92 -7.57
N GLU A 125 -4.23 3.79 -7.46
CA GLU A 125 -4.85 2.67 -6.75
C GLU A 125 -5.84 1.86 -7.60
N HIS A 126 -5.84 0.55 -7.37
CA HIS A 126 -6.80 -0.38 -7.96
C HIS A 126 -7.32 -1.38 -6.93
N SER A 127 -8.64 -1.34 -6.69
CA SER A 127 -9.28 -2.07 -5.59
C SER A 127 -10.44 -2.90 -6.08
N GLU A 128 -10.50 -4.19 -5.71
CA GLU A 128 -11.63 -5.07 -6.06
C GLU A 128 -12.13 -5.90 -4.88
N VAL A 129 -13.39 -5.67 -4.49
CA VAL A 129 -14.12 -6.50 -3.52
C VAL A 129 -15.23 -7.26 -4.23
N ALA A 130 -15.29 -8.59 -4.08
CA ALA A 130 -16.38 -9.37 -4.65
C ALA A 130 -17.63 -9.35 -3.76
N SER A 131 -17.47 -9.49 -2.44
CA SER A 131 -18.56 -9.42 -1.46
C SER A 131 -18.04 -8.83 -0.14
N GLY A 132 -18.62 -7.73 0.30
CA GLY A 132 -18.17 -6.91 1.43
C GLY A 132 -18.07 -5.44 1.05
N ASP A 133 -17.73 -4.61 2.02
CA ASP A 133 -17.65 -3.17 1.83
C ASP A 133 -16.25 -2.76 1.36
N LEU A 134 -16.19 -1.77 0.48
CA LEU A 134 -14.96 -1.17 -0.01
C LEU A 134 -14.90 0.27 0.47
N THR A 135 -13.94 0.60 1.32
CA THR A 135 -13.71 1.94 1.82
C THR A 135 -12.31 2.42 1.42
N GLU A 136 -12.22 3.55 0.73
CA GLU A 136 -10.95 4.19 0.40
C GLU A 136 -10.92 5.64 0.90
N MET A 137 -9.84 6.01 1.57
CA MET A 137 -9.59 7.38 2.00
C MET A 137 -8.27 7.88 1.45
N PHE A 138 -8.30 9.02 0.80
CA PHE A 138 -7.13 9.68 0.24
C PHE A 138 -6.97 11.05 0.87
N SER A 139 -5.79 11.31 1.44
CA SER A 139 -5.33 12.61 1.88
C SER A 139 -4.04 12.93 1.15
N SER A 140 -4.09 13.79 0.13
CA SER A 140 -2.91 14.06 -0.71
C SER A 140 -2.68 15.52 -1.07
N GLY A 141 -1.42 15.93 -1.20
CA GLY A 141 -1.06 17.23 -1.80
C GLY A 141 -1.38 17.32 -3.30
N SER A 142 -1.49 16.19 -4.00
CA SER A 142 -1.72 16.08 -5.45
C SER A 142 -2.96 15.23 -5.75
N ALA A 143 -3.42 15.19 -7.00
CA ALA A 143 -4.63 14.46 -7.41
C ALA A 143 -4.45 12.93 -7.37
N PRO A 144 -5.12 12.19 -6.49
CA PRO A 144 -5.15 10.72 -6.55
C PRO A 144 -5.78 10.19 -7.84
N ALA A 145 -5.25 9.08 -8.35
CA ALA A 145 -5.87 8.25 -9.37
C ALA A 145 -6.35 6.96 -8.73
N ALA A 146 -7.67 6.72 -8.67
CA ALA A 146 -8.22 5.55 -7.99
C ALA A 146 -9.28 4.83 -8.82
N THR A 147 -9.20 3.51 -8.86
CA THR A 147 -10.16 2.64 -9.51
C THR A 147 -10.67 1.60 -8.54
N ALA A 148 -11.99 1.49 -8.40
CA ALA A 148 -12.58 0.61 -7.42
C ALA A 148 -13.76 -0.18 -7.98
N LYS A 149 -13.86 -1.44 -7.57
CA LYS A 149 -14.99 -2.33 -7.88
C LYS A 149 -15.48 -3.01 -6.61
N ALA A 150 -16.75 -2.83 -6.30
CA ALA A 150 -17.45 -3.70 -5.35
C ALA A 150 -18.49 -4.53 -6.11
N GLY A 151 -18.50 -5.85 -5.88
CA GLY A 151 -19.54 -6.75 -6.38
C GLY A 151 -20.83 -6.58 -5.59
N ALA A 152 -20.84 -7.02 -4.34
CA ALA A 152 -21.93 -6.81 -3.39
C ALA A 152 -21.41 -6.14 -2.11
N GLY A 153 -22.07 -5.08 -1.65
CA GLY A 153 -21.67 -4.27 -0.49
C GLY A 153 -21.62 -2.78 -0.82
N GLU A 154 -21.19 -1.96 0.13
CA GLU A 154 -21.07 -0.52 -0.02
C GLU A 154 -19.69 -0.12 -0.56
N GLY A 155 -19.64 0.93 -1.37
CA GLY A 155 -18.40 1.55 -1.87
C GLY A 155 -18.28 2.98 -1.38
N THR A 156 -17.42 3.24 -0.40
CA THR A 156 -17.19 4.58 0.17
C THR A 156 -15.82 5.10 -0.22
N HIS A 157 -15.77 6.29 -0.84
CA HIS A 157 -14.52 6.92 -1.24
C HIS A 157 -14.45 8.36 -0.77
N LEU A 158 -13.42 8.68 0.01
CA LEU A 158 -13.19 10.00 0.57
C LEU A 158 -11.89 10.55 -0.01
N PHE A 159 -11.94 11.70 -0.65
CA PHE A 159 -10.77 12.37 -1.21
C PHE A 159 -10.62 13.75 -0.60
N SER A 160 -9.51 13.98 0.10
CA SER A 160 -9.06 15.27 0.57
C SER A 160 -7.76 15.59 -0.17
N SER A 161 -7.81 16.47 -1.18
CA SER A 161 -6.62 16.76 -1.99
C SER A 161 -6.46 18.20 -2.44
N GLY A 162 -5.23 18.69 -2.59
CA GLY A 162 -4.95 19.97 -3.25
C GLY A 162 -5.33 20.01 -4.74
N SER A 163 -5.70 18.88 -5.35
CA SER A 163 -6.11 18.80 -6.75
C SER A 163 -7.25 17.80 -6.97
N ALA A 164 -8.01 17.99 -8.05
CA ALA A 164 -9.15 17.12 -8.36
C ALA A 164 -8.70 15.68 -8.67
N PRO A 165 -9.22 14.65 -7.96
CA PRO A 165 -8.83 13.26 -8.19
C PRO A 165 -9.43 12.69 -9.49
N ALA A 166 -8.71 11.78 -10.13
CA ALA A 166 -9.17 11.00 -11.28
C ALA A 166 -9.70 9.65 -10.81
N THR A 167 -11.01 9.50 -10.65
CA THR A 167 -11.60 8.34 -9.96
C THR A 167 -12.66 7.62 -10.78
N ALA A 168 -12.67 6.30 -10.70
CA ALA A 168 -13.72 5.45 -11.25
C ALA A 168 -14.10 4.37 -10.24
N ALA A 169 -15.29 4.44 -9.66
CA ALA A 169 -15.81 3.38 -8.79
C ALA A 169 -17.08 2.78 -9.37
N ARG A 170 -17.21 1.46 -9.26
CA ARG A 170 -18.39 0.69 -9.70
C ARG A 170 -18.84 -0.24 -8.57
N VAL A 171 -20.11 -0.15 -8.20
CA VAL A 171 -20.75 -1.06 -7.22
C VAL A 171 -21.86 -1.79 -7.97
N SER A 172 -21.83 -3.13 -8.00
CA SER A 172 -22.84 -3.90 -8.73
C SER A 172 -24.13 -4.09 -7.93
N ALA A 173 -24.03 -4.28 -6.62
CA ALA A 173 -25.17 -4.43 -5.71
C ALA A 173 -24.85 -3.80 -4.35
N GLY A 174 -25.46 -2.65 -4.06
CA GLY A 174 -25.22 -1.86 -2.85
C GLY A 174 -25.11 -0.37 -3.18
N ASP A 175 -24.68 0.43 -2.21
CA ASP A 175 -24.59 1.88 -2.35
C ASP A 175 -23.17 2.36 -2.60
N ALA A 176 -23.04 3.46 -3.35
CA ALA A 176 -21.76 4.10 -3.61
C ALA A 176 -21.79 5.54 -3.08
N THR A 177 -20.91 5.83 -2.12
CA THR A 177 -20.73 7.17 -1.56
C THR A 177 -19.37 7.71 -1.97
N ARG A 178 -19.33 8.94 -2.51
CA ARG A 178 -18.06 9.63 -2.77
C ARG A 178 -18.10 11.05 -2.24
N LEU A 179 -17.03 11.46 -1.57
CA LEU A 179 -16.87 12.81 -1.06
C LEU A 179 -15.53 13.36 -1.51
N PHE A 180 -15.56 14.60 -2.03
CA PHE A 180 -14.38 15.30 -2.52
C PHE A 180 -14.25 16.61 -1.76
N SER A 181 -13.08 16.84 -1.16
CA SER A 181 -12.68 18.07 -0.51
C SER A 181 -11.36 18.51 -1.12
N SER A 182 -11.26 19.76 -1.58
CA SER A 182 -10.01 20.30 -2.12
C SER A 182 -9.64 21.66 -1.58
N GLY A 183 -8.35 21.84 -1.26
CA GLY A 183 -7.76 23.15 -0.97
C GLY A 183 -7.41 23.87 -2.27
N SER A 184 -7.95 25.07 -2.47
CA SER A 184 -7.69 25.93 -3.63
C SER A 184 -6.25 26.43 -3.72
#